data_AF-A0A2P4Q6I6-F1
#
_entry.id   AF-A0A2P4Q6I6-F1
#
_cell.length_a   1.000
_cell.length_b   1.000
_cell.length_c   1.000
_cell.angle_alpha   90.00
_cell.angle_beta   90.00
_cell.angle_gamma   90.00
#
_symmetry.space_group_name_H-M   'P 1'
#
loop_
_entity.id
_entity.type
_entity.pdbx_description
1 polymer ?
#
loop_
_entity_poly.entity_id
_entity_poly.type
_entity_poly.pdbx_seq_one_letter_code
_entity_poly.pdbx_strand_id
1 'polypeptide(L)'
;MSFSNPKLSKDCLWQIFEIITNTHKSKEIHTTLFSCLLVNRQWCELAAPFLWKNPFINPNLHNKNKKLLCKIILSCSLLKDTTVIKKHI
;
A
#
# COMPACT_ATOMS: atom_id res chain seq x y z
N MET A 1 -28.61 2.27 17.14
CA MET A 1 -27.51 3.21 16.86
C MET A 1 -26.34 2.45 16.25
N SER A 2 -26.16 2.53 14.94
CA SER A 2 -24.94 2.07 14.29
C SER A 2 -23.86 3.14 14.51
N PHE A 3 -22.87 2.84 15.36
CA PHE A 3 -21.69 3.67 15.47
C PHE A 3 -20.93 3.58 14.15
N SER A 4 -21.08 4.60 13.31
CA SER A 4 -20.23 4.81 12.15
C SER A 4 -18.79 4.87 12.64
N ASN A 5 -18.00 3.83 12.41
CA ASN A 5 -16.57 3.83 12.72
C ASN A 5 -15.95 5.10 12.10
N PRO A 6 -15.25 5.95 12.87
CA PRO A 6 -14.64 7.16 12.33
C PRO A 6 -13.62 6.74 11.28
N LYS A 7 -14.00 6.88 10.01
CA LYS A 7 -13.10 6.63 8.89
C LYS A 7 -12.14 7.80 8.83
N LEU A 8 -10.85 7.53 9.05
CA LEU A 8 -9.81 8.52 8.80
C LEU A 8 -9.86 8.93 7.32
N SER A 9 -9.82 10.23 7.05
CA SER A 9 -9.88 10.74 5.68
C SER A 9 -8.67 10.25 4.88
N LYS A 10 -8.82 10.18 3.55
CA LYS A 10 -7.73 9.77 2.66
C LYS A 10 -6.54 10.72 2.76
N ASP A 11 -6.80 12.02 2.93
CA ASP A 11 -5.75 13.05 3.05
C ASP A 11 -4.94 12.88 4.33
N CYS A 12 -5.59 12.57 5.45
CA CYS A 12 -4.90 12.27 6.70
C CYS A 12 -4.05 11.00 6.57
N LEU A 13 -4.57 9.94 5.94
CA LEU A 13 -3.79 8.72 5.69
C LEU A 13 -2.58 8.98 4.79
N TRP A 14 -2.75 9.79 3.75
CA TRP A 14 -1.67 10.14 2.85
C TRP A 14 -0.56 10.89 3.58
N GLN A 15 -0.90 11.90 4.38
CA GLN A 15 0.06 12.64 5.20
C GLN A 15 0.79 11.73 6.20
N ILE A 16 0.08 10.80 6.84
CA ILE A 16 0.71 9.82 7.75
C ILE A 16 1.75 8.99 7.00
N PHE A 17 1.41 8.46 5.82
CA PHE A 17 2.34 7.67 5.03
C PHE A 17 3.52 8.48 4.51
N GLU A 18 3.29 9.73 4.13
CA GLU A 18 4.34 10.67 3.74
C GLU A 18 5.31 10.94 4.89
N ILE A 19 4.81 11.25 6.08
CA ILE A 19 5.63 11.46 7.29
C ILE A 19 6.43 10.20 7.59
N ILE A 20 5.79 9.04 7.66
CA ILE A 20 6.47 7.77 7.96
C ILE A 20 7.60 7.51 6.95
N THR A 21 7.34 7.76 5.66
CA THR A 21 8.32 7.51 4.59
C THR A 21 9.50 8.49 4.64
N ASN A 22 9.30 9.70 5.16
CA ASN A 22 10.33 10.74 5.25
C ASN A 22 11.13 10.70 6.56
N THR A 23 10.57 10.16 7.65
CA THR A 23 11.21 10.18 8.98
C THR A 23 11.91 8.88 9.36
N HIS A 24 11.44 7.73 8.85
CA HIS A 24 11.95 6.43 9.29
C HIS A 24 13.04 5.86 8.37
N LYS A 25 13.80 4.90 8.91
CA LYS A 25 14.71 4.09 8.09
C LYS A 25 13.91 3.20 7.16
N SER A 26 14.50 2.92 6.01
CA SER A 26 13.78 2.23 4.95
C SER A 26 13.27 0.83 5.30
N LYS A 27 13.96 0.11 6.20
CA LYS A 27 13.48 -1.18 6.71
C LYS A 27 12.17 -1.04 7.51
N GLU A 28 12.09 -0.04 8.39
CA GLU A 28 10.93 0.20 9.25
C GLU A 28 9.72 0.64 8.42
N ILE A 29 9.94 1.52 7.45
CA ILE A 29 8.92 1.98 6.48
C ILE A 29 8.27 0.78 5.81
N HIS A 30 9.06 -0.18 5.32
CA HIS A 30 8.52 -1.38 4.67
C HIS A 30 7.65 -2.22 5.58
N THR A 31 8.09 -2.49 6.82
CA THR A 31 7.29 -3.26 7.78
C THR A 31 6.00 -2.54 8.14
N THR A 32 6.05 -1.22 8.37
CA THR A 32 4.89 -0.42 8.74
C THR A 32 3.88 -0.37 7.59
N LEU A 33 4.32 -0.01 6.38
CA LEU A 33 3.46 0.04 5.20
C LEU A 33 2.90 -1.35 4.84
N PHE A 34 3.65 -2.43 5.06
CA PHE A 34 3.14 -3.79 4.84
C PHE A 34 1.97 -4.11 5.77
N SER A 35 2.08 -3.77 7.06
CA SER A 35 0.97 -3.91 8.00
C SER A 35 -0.23 -3.06 7.58
N CYS A 36 0.00 -1.85 7.05
CA CYS A 36 -1.05 -0.98 6.52
C CYS A 36 -1.83 -1.60 5.35
N LEU A 37 -1.18 -2.39 4.48
CA LEU A 37 -1.86 -3.08 3.36
C LEU A 37 -2.93 -4.07 3.86
N LEU A 38 -2.78 -4.59 5.08
CA LEU A 38 -3.64 -5.62 5.65
C LEU A 38 -4.83 -5.05 6.45
N VAL A 39 -4.89 -3.73 6.67
CA VAL A 39 -5.92 -3.09 7.51
C VAL A 39 -7.27 -3.08 6.80
N ASN A 40 -7.34 -2.46 5.61
CA ASN A 40 -8.54 -2.43 4.77
C ASN A 40 -8.17 -1.96 3.34
N ARG A 41 -9.14 -2.00 2.42
CA ARG A 41 -8.94 -1.61 1.02
C ARG A 41 -8.42 -0.18 0.84
N GLN A 42 -8.90 0.79 1.62
CA GLN A 42 -8.47 2.19 1.50
C GLN A 42 -7.00 2.34 1.90
N TRP A 43 -6.58 1.67 2.97
CA TRP A 43 -5.19 1.66 3.41
C TRP A 43 -4.29 0.92 2.40
N CYS A 44 -4.77 -0.20 1.81
CA CYS A 44 -4.03 -0.88 0.73
C CYS A 44 -3.75 0.06 -0.44
N GLU A 45 -4.78 0.71 -0.97
CA GLU A 45 -4.69 1.57 -2.14
C GLU A 45 -3.75 2.77 -1.92
N LEU A 46 -3.75 3.32 -0.71
CA LEU A 46 -2.90 4.47 -0.37
C LEU A 46 -1.47 4.07 0.01
N ALA A 47 -1.25 2.93 0.67
CA ALA A 47 0.10 2.49 1.09
C ALA A 47 0.91 1.84 -0.04
N ALA A 48 0.24 1.19 -1.01
CA ALA A 48 0.89 0.54 -2.16
C ALA A 48 1.89 1.42 -2.93
N PRO A 49 1.57 2.67 -3.33
CA PRO A 49 2.52 3.53 -4.05
C PRO A 49 3.75 3.90 -3.21
N PHE A 50 3.62 4.05 -1.89
CA PHE A 50 4.77 4.33 -1.02
C PHE A 50 5.70 3.10 -0.92
N LEU A 51 5.15 1.90 -0.87
CA LEU A 51 5.95 0.66 -0.83
C LEU A 51 6.69 0.40 -2.16
N TRP A 52 6.09 0.81 -3.29
CA TRP A 52 6.68 0.62 -4.63
C TRP A 52 7.82 1.59 -4.96
N LYS A 53 8.02 2.64 -4.16
CA LYS A 53 9.23 3.48 -4.29
C LYS A 53 10.49 2.66 -4.08
N ASN A 54 10.45 1.57 -3.31
CA ASN A 54 11.58 0.66 -3.20
C ASN A 54 11.19 -0.79 -2.80
N PRO A 55 10.58 -1.59 -3.69
CA PRO A 55 9.82 -2.79 -3.35
C PRO A 55 10.61 -3.93 -2.67
N PHE A 56 11.95 -3.91 -2.68
CA PHE A 56 12.79 -5.02 -2.23
C PHE A 56 13.82 -4.67 -1.15
N ILE A 57 13.67 -3.54 -0.45
CA ILE A 57 14.66 -3.11 0.55
C ILE A 57 14.82 -4.09 1.70
N ASN A 58 13.78 -4.85 2.07
CA ASN A 58 13.90 -5.77 3.20
C ASN A 58 14.52 -7.10 2.74
N PRO A 59 15.82 -7.36 3.00
CA PRO A 59 16.45 -8.63 2.66
C PRO A 59 15.82 -9.80 3.44
N ASN A 60 15.17 -9.51 4.57
CA ASN A 60 14.54 -10.52 5.43
C ASN A 60 13.09 -10.83 5.05
N LEU A 61 12.52 -10.19 4.01
CA LEU A 61 11.23 -10.62 3.46
C LEU A 61 11.43 -11.96 2.73
N HIS A 62 10.95 -13.05 3.34
CA HIS A 62 10.90 -14.36 2.70
C HIS A 62 10.24 -14.29 1.31
N ASN A 63 10.70 -15.10 0.36
CA ASN A 63 10.21 -15.13 -1.03
C ASN A 63 8.67 -15.29 -1.14
N LYS A 64 8.05 -16.01 -0.20
CA LYS A 64 6.58 -16.15 -0.14
C LYS A 64 5.88 -14.82 0.13
N ASN A 65 6.44 -14.00 1.04
CA ASN A 65 5.90 -12.68 1.38
C ASN A 65 6.11 -11.68 0.24
N LYS A 66 7.23 -11.78 -0.49
CA LYS A 66 7.45 -11.00 -1.73
C LYS A 66 6.40 -11.34 -2.80
N LYS A 67 6.07 -12.62 -3.00
CA LYS A 67 5.03 -13.05 -3.94
C LYS A 67 3.64 -12.56 -3.53
N LEU A 68 3.32 -12.62 -2.23
CA LEU A 68 2.07 -12.10 -1.69
C LEU A 68 1.97 -10.58 -1.85
N LEU A 69 3.05 -9.86 -1.54
CA LEU A 69 3.18 -8.41 -1.77
C LEU A 69 2.89 -8.04 -3.21
N CYS A 70 3.56 -8.69 -4.17
CA CYS A 70 3.31 -8.44 -5.59
C CYS A 70 1.85 -8.72 -5.95
N LYS A 71 1.22 -9.79 -5.42
CA LYS A 71 -0.20 -10.06 -5.66
C LYS A 71 -1.12 -8.98 -5.09
N ILE A 72 -0.90 -8.56 -3.84
CA ILE A 72 -1.71 -7.54 -3.18
C ILE A 72 -1.59 -6.22 -3.93
N ILE A 73 -0.36 -5.78 -4.23
CA ILE A 73 -0.11 -4.53 -4.94
C ILE A 73 -0.68 -4.60 -6.36
N LEU A 74 -0.44 -5.69 -7.09
CA LEU A 74 -1.01 -5.89 -8.42
C LEU A 74 -2.54 -5.85 -8.38
N SER A 75 -3.18 -6.45 -7.36
CA SER A 75 -4.64 -6.37 -7.21
C SER A 75 -5.15 -4.98 -6.83
N CYS A 76 -4.41 -4.24 -5.98
CA CYS A 76 -4.78 -2.89 -5.55
C CYS A 76 -4.50 -1.83 -6.64
N SER A 77 -3.50 -2.05 -7.52
CA SER A 77 -3.12 -1.17 -8.64
C SER A 77 -3.82 -1.49 -9.96
N LEU A 78 -4.01 -2.77 -10.33
CA LEU A 78 -4.65 -3.15 -11.61
C LEU A 78 -6.16 -2.87 -11.67
N LEU A 79 -6.81 -2.58 -10.54
CA LEU A 79 -8.23 -2.19 -10.57
C LEU A 79 -8.44 -0.75 -11.05
N LYS A 80 -7.39 0.07 -11.20
CA LYS A 80 -7.50 1.45 -11.73
C LYS A 80 -7.18 1.58 -13.22
N ASP A 81 -6.42 0.65 -13.82
CA ASP A 81 -5.92 0.77 -15.20
C ASP A 81 -6.60 -0.14 -16.24
N THR A 82 -7.68 -0.85 -15.92
CA THR A 82 -8.39 -1.66 -16.92
C THR A 82 -9.26 -0.86 -17.90
N THR A 83 -9.42 0.46 -17.70
CA THR A 83 -10.06 1.34 -18.68
C THR A 83 -9.11 1.81 -19.79
N VAL A 84 -7.79 1.66 -19.64
CA VAL A 84 -6.81 2.07 -20.66
C VAL A 84 -6.45 0.92 -21.61
N ILE A 85 -6.49 -0.32 -21.15
CA ILE A 85 -6.10 -1.49 -21.98
C ILE A 85 -7.13 -1.79 -23.10
N LYS A 86 -8.39 -1.34 -22.98
CA LYS A 86 -9.38 -1.51 -24.05
C LYS A 86 -9.34 -0.45 -25.16
N LYS A 87 -8.44 0.54 -25.10
CA LYS A 87 -8.38 1.61 -26.14
C LYS A 87 -7.35 1.34 -27.24
N HIS A 88 -6.61 0.23 -27.20
CA HIS A 88 -5.58 -0.14 -28.18
C HIS A 88 -5.65 -1.63 -28.58
N ILE A 89 -6.86 -2.20 -28.63
CA ILE A 89 -7.15 -3.42 -29.40
C ILE A 89 -8.32 -3.09 -30.32
#